data_AF-A0A0F2TDS9-F1
#
_entry.id   AF-A0A0F2TDS9-F1
#
_cell.length_a   1.000
_cell.length_b   1.000
_cell.length_c   1.000
_cell.angle_alpha   90.00
_cell.angle_beta   90.00
_cell.angle_gamma   90.00
#
_symmetry.space_group_name_H-M   'P 1'
#
loop_
_entity.id
_entity.type
_entity.pdbx_description
1 polymer ?
#
loop_
_entity_poly.entity_id
_entity_poly.type
_entity_poly.pdbx_seq_one_letter_code
_entity_poly.pdbx_strand_id
1 'polypeptide(L)'
;MAGQNPVDVAVTFEGFDALTAALRGEEDGKQLRKELAKGMRDALKPAAEQAKSGIMAMAATTTAAPALRSAIAKKIRPEVKLGGRWTGARVKARKIPGVRNFANAAKRTQRAAGWRTQSWGRGAWRVQHGKVNWFDRAMEPNAAAYRQAVADAMEAMAQRIASRTR
;
A
#
# COMPACT_ATOMS: atom_id res chain seq x y z
N MET A 1 -16.92 -11.22 2.11
CA MET A 1 -15.49 -11.56 2.03
C MET A 1 -14.92 -11.13 0.68
N ALA A 2 -14.60 -9.85 0.48
CA ALA A 2 -14.11 -9.34 -0.80
C ALA A 2 -12.66 -9.81 -1.02
N GLY A 3 -12.41 -10.50 -2.14
CA GLY A 3 -11.12 -11.12 -2.46
C GLY A 3 -9.95 -10.15 -2.26
N GLN A 4 -9.09 -10.49 -1.31
CA GLN A 4 -7.86 -9.75 -1.04
C GLN A 4 -7.04 -9.68 -2.32
N ASN A 5 -6.83 -8.46 -2.82
CA ASN A 5 -5.98 -8.22 -3.96
C ASN A 5 -4.53 -8.46 -3.49
N PRO A 6 -3.72 -9.30 -4.16
CA PRO A 6 -2.38 -9.71 -3.71
C PRO A 6 -1.30 -8.61 -3.83
N VAL A 7 -1.72 -7.35 -3.80
CA VAL A 7 -0.89 -6.15 -3.80
C VAL A 7 -1.58 -5.03 -2.99
N ASP A 8 -2.42 -5.42 -2.03
CA ASP A 8 -3.22 -4.54 -1.18
C ASP A 8 -3.30 -5.15 0.23
N VAL A 9 -2.69 -4.48 1.21
CA VAL A 9 -2.82 -4.82 2.64
C VAL A 9 -3.57 -3.69 3.31
N ALA A 10 -4.77 -3.99 3.80
CA ALA A 10 -5.66 -3.02 4.44
C ALA A 10 -5.78 -3.30 5.95
N VAL A 11 -5.81 -2.21 6.71
CA VAL A 11 -6.07 -2.18 8.14
C VAL A 11 -7.35 -1.37 8.37
N THR A 12 -8.34 -2.03 8.94
CA THR A 12 -9.64 -1.46 9.34
C THR A 12 -9.79 -1.60 10.85
N PHE A 13 -10.27 -0.57 11.53
CA PHE A 13 -10.55 -0.57 12.97
C PHE A 13 -12.02 -0.32 13.22
N GLU A 14 -12.60 -1.01 14.20
CA GLU A 14 -13.90 -0.64 14.77
C GLU A 14 -13.78 0.72 15.48
N GLY A 15 -14.79 1.58 15.37
CA GLY A 15 -14.77 2.93 15.97
C GLY A 15 -14.11 4.03 15.11
N PHE A 16 -13.59 3.69 13.93
CA PHE A 16 -12.99 4.67 13.01
C PHE A 16 -13.98 5.75 12.55
N ASP A 17 -15.25 5.35 12.36
CA ASP A 17 -16.33 6.27 11.97
C ASP A 17 -16.72 7.20 13.13
N ALA A 18 -16.68 6.72 14.38
CA ALA A 18 -16.92 7.53 15.57
C ALA A 18 -15.83 8.58 15.77
N LEU A 19 -14.55 8.20 15.63
CA LEU A 19 -13.43 9.14 15.66
C LEU A 19 -13.55 10.18 14.53
N THR A 20 -13.91 9.75 13.33
CA THR A 20 -14.12 10.64 12.18
C THR A 20 -15.30 11.61 12.40
N ALA A 21 -16.37 11.15 13.04
CA ALA A 21 -17.52 11.98 13.39
C ALA A 21 -17.17 13.01 14.46
N ALA A 22 -16.46 12.61 15.53
CA ALA A 22 -15.95 13.52 16.55
C ALA A 22 -15.05 14.60 15.92
N LEU A 23 -14.14 14.19 15.03
CA LEU A 23 -13.31 15.09 14.24
C LEU A 23 -14.08 16.04 13.31
N ARG A 24 -15.36 15.83 13.02
CA ARG A 24 -16.17 16.78 12.24
C ARG A 24 -16.91 17.78 13.12
N GLY A 25 -17.14 17.45 14.40
CA GLY A 25 -17.80 18.33 15.36
C GLY A 25 -16.89 19.43 15.91
N GLU A 26 -15.57 19.24 15.84
CA GLU A 26 -14.56 20.22 16.26
C GLU A 26 -14.43 21.40 15.27
N GLU A 27 -14.24 22.62 15.79
CA GLU A 27 -14.00 23.84 14.98
C GLU A 27 -12.79 23.66 14.04
N ASP A 28 -11.73 23.00 14.52
CA ASP A 28 -10.51 22.67 13.77
C ASP A 28 -10.57 21.31 13.04
N GLY A 29 -11.76 20.72 12.90
CA GLY A 29 -11.94 19.34 12.45
C GLY A 29 -11.32 19.01 11.08
N LYS A 30 -11.18 20.00 10.19
CA LYS A 30 -10.48 19.83 8.91
C LYS A 30 -8.98 19.65 9.08
N GLN A 31 -8.36 20.41 9.99
CA GLN A 31 -6.93 20.34 10.27
C GLN A 31 -6.59 19.03 10.99
N LEU A 32 -7.40 18.64 11.99
CA LEU A 32 -7.21 17.39 12.73
C LEU A 32 -7.31 16.15 11.82
N ARG A 33 -8.26 16.13 10.86
CA ARG A 33 -8.33 15.06 9.84
C ARG A 33 -7.10 15.01 8.95
N LYS A 34 -6.53 16.16 8.57
CA LYS A 34 -5.31 16.21 7.77
C LYS A 34 -4.12 15.65 8.55
N GLU A 35 -4.03 15.97 9.84
CA GLU A 35 -3.01 15.48 10.75
C GLU A 35 -3.14 13.98 11.00
N LEU A 36 -4.35 13.46 11.27
CA LEU A 36 -4.60 12.03 11.43
C LEU A 36 -4.21 11.27 10.17
N ALA A 37 -4.65 11.75 9.00
CA ALA A 37 -4.28 11.12 7.73
C ALA A 37 -2.77 11.16 7.46
N LYS A 38 -2.07 12.19 7.95
CA LYS A 38 -0.61 12.29 7.88
C LYS A 38 0.05 11.28 8.82
N GLY A 39 -0.34 11.25 10.09
CA GLY A 39 0.19 10.31 11.09
C GLY A 39 0.02 8.85 10.68
N MET A 40 -1.18 8.48 10.21
CA MET A 40 -1.44 7.13 9.69
C MET A 40 -0.62 6.80 8.43
N ARG A 41 -0.40 7.77 7.53
CA ARG A 41 0.49 7.57 6.37
C ARG A 41 1.94 7.40 6.79
N ASP A 42 2.38 8.17 7.78
CA ASP A 42 3.74 8.12 8.31
C ASP A 42 4.00 6.78 9.03
N ALA A 43 3.04 6.29 9.81
CA ALA A 43 3.07 4.96 10.43
C ALA A 43 3.18 3.82 9.41
N LEU A 44 2.59 4.00 8.22
CA LEU A 44 2.66 3.03 7.12
C LEU A 44 3.87 3.19 6.18
N LYS A 45 4.73 4.20 6.37
CA LYS A 45 5.96 4.36 5.56
C LYS A 45 6.87 3.14 5.62
N PRO A 46 7.17 2.54 6.80
CA PRO A 46 8.02 1.36 6.88
C PRO A 46 7.46 0.18 6.08
N ALA A 47 6.13 0.01 6.10
CA ALA A 47 5.43 -1.00 5.32
C ALA A 47 5.59 -0.77 3.81
N ALA A 48 5.48 0.48 3.34
CA ALA A 48 5.73 0.82 1.95
C ALA A 48 7.20 0.61 1.53
N GLU A 49 8.17 0.94 2.39
CA GLU A 49 9.59 0.67 2.13
C GLU A 49 9.89 -0.83 2.08
N GLN A 50 9.29 -1.63 2.96
CA GLN A 50 9.41 -3.08 2.90
C GLN A 50 8.88 -3.62 1.56
N ALA A 51 7.70 -3.19 1.12
CA ALA A 51 7.15 -3.59 -0.18
C ALA A 51 8.04 -3.14 -1.37
N LYS A 52 8.63 -1.93 -1.31
CA LYS A 52 9.60 -1.46 -2.32
C LYS A 52 10.85 -2.31 -2.34
N SER A 53 11.41 -2.65 -1.17
CA SER A 53 12.57 -3.53 -1.08
C SER A 53 12.26 -4.93 -1.65
N GLY A 54 11.04 -5.43 -1.42
CA GLY A 54 10.55 -6.71 -1.92
C GLY A 54 10.57 -6.80 -3.45
N ILE A 55 10.04 -5.79 -4.15
CA ILE A 55 10.07 -5.76 -5.63
C ILE A 55 11.49 -5.53 -6.17
N MET A 56 12.31 -4.74 -5.48
CA MET A 56 13.69 -4.49 -5.90
C MET A 56 14.55 -5.76 -5.77
N ALA A 57 14.30 -6.58 -4.74
CA ALA A 57 14.94 -7.88 -4.52
C ALA A 57 14.47 -8.99 -5.47
N MET A 58 13.62 -8.70 -6.45
CA MET A 58 13.30 -9.65 -7.52
C MET A 58 14.54 -9.89 -8.38
N ALA A 59 14.96 -11.15 -8.49
CA ALA A 59 16.06 -11.55 -9.36
C ALA A 59 15.76 -11.14 -10.81
N ALA A 60 16.75 -10.52 -11.46
CA ALA A 60 16.64 -10.14 -12.86
C ALA A 60 17.55 -11.05 -13.68
N THR A 61 16.97 -11.77 -14.64
CA THR A 61 17.71 -12.60 -15.59
C THR A 61 18.52 -11.75 -16.59
N THR A 62 18.25 -10.44 -16.67
CA THR A 62 18.94 -9.51 -17.57
C THR A 62 19.22 -8.15 -16.91
N THR A 63 20.34 -7.52 -17.27
CA THR A 63 20.80 -6.21 -16.77
C THR A 63 19.89 -5.03 -17.14
N ALA A 64 18.99 -5.20 -18.11
CA ALA A 64 18.03 -4.17 -18.57
C ALA A 64 16.73 -4.08 -17.73
N ALA A 65 16.59 -4.87 -16.67
CA ALA A 65 15.40 -4.94 -15.81
C ALA A 65 15.22 -3.89 -14.68
N PRO A 66 16.15 -2.94 -14.38
CA PRO A 66 15.91 -1.96 -13.29
C PRO A 66 14.69 -1.06 -13.52
N ALA A 67 14.37 -0.72 -14.78
CA ALA A 67 13.32 0.23 -15.10
C ALA A 67 11.92 -0.23 -14.66
N LEU A 68 11.61 -1.53 -14.81
CA LEU A 68 10.29 -2.08 -14.43
C LEU A 68 10.13 -2.15 -12.91
N ARG A 69 11.13 -2.69 -12.20
CA ARG A 69 11.13 -2.78 -10.73
C ARG A 69 11.01 -1.40 -10.09
N SER A 70 11.81 -0.45 -10.57
CA SER A 70 11.79 0.95 -10.12
C SER A 70 10.45 1.62 -10.42
N ALA A 71 9.84 1.35 -11.58
CA ALA A 71 8.52 1.88 -11.91
C ALA A 71 7.44 1.34 -10.97
N ILE A 72 7.49 0.05 -10.62
CA ILE A 72 6.57 -0.55 -9.63
C ILE A 72 6.80 0.07 -8.25
N ALA A 73 8.05 0.14 -7.79
CA ALA A 73 8.41 0.73 -6.50
C ALA A 73 7.89 2.17 -6.35
N LYS A 74 8.00 3.01 -7.39
CA LYS A 74 7.47 4.39 -7.42
C LYS A 74 5.95 4.49 -7.26
N LYS A 75 5.22 3.41 -7.53
CA LYS A 75 3.75 3.34 -7.47
C LYS A 75 3.23 2.61 -6.22
N ILE A 76 4.11 2.12 -5.35
CA ILE A 76 3.76 1.62 -4.01
C ILE A 76 3.60 2.83 -3.08
N ARG A 77 2.40 3.00 -2.53
CA ARG A 77 2.08 4.12 -1.64
C ARG A 77 1.17 3.69 -0.48
N PRO A 78 1.37 4.26 0.71
CA PRO A 78 0.34 4.28 1.75
C PRO A 78 -0.87 5.11 1.29
N GLU A 79 -2.07 4.56 1.45
CA GLU A 79 -3.34 5.22 1.26
C GLU A 79 -4.10 5.21 2.58
N VAL A 80 -4.62 6.38 2.96
CA VAL A 80 -5.45 6.52 4.16
C VAL A 80 -6.75 7.18 3.73
N LYS A 81 -7.87 6.62 4.19
CA LYS A 81 -9.19 7.15 3.89
C LYS A 81 -9.99 7.33 5.18
N LEU A 82 -10.38 8.58 5.43
CA LEU A 82 -11.12 9.03 6.61
C LEU A 82 -12.63 9.14 6.36
N GLY A 83 -13.19 8.36 5.42
CA GLY A 83 -14.64 8.35 5.15
C GLY A 83 -15.00 7.84 3.76
N GLY A 84 -16.28 7.49 3.56
CA GLY A 84 -16.83 6.94 2.31
C GLY A 84 -16.95 5.41 2.35
N ARG A 85 -17.02 4.74 1.19
CA ARG A 85 -17.25 3.28 1.09
C ARG A 85 -16.20 2.40 1.80
N TRP A 86 -15.04 2.95 2.14
CA TRP A 86 -14.05 2.28 2.99
C TRP A 86 -13.36 3.32 3.86
N THR A 87 -13.02 2.91 5.09
CA THR A 87 -12.30 3.70 6.07
C THR A 87 -11.11 2.90 6.59
N GLY A 88 -10.00 3.59 6.87
CA GLY A 88 -8.78 2.97 7.38
C GLY A 88 -7.52 3.30 6.60
N ALA A 89 -6.50 2.46 6.75
CA ALA A 89 -5.16 2.64 6.24
C ALA A 89 -4.73 1.41 5.43
N ARG A 90 -4.10 1.59 4.28
CA ARG A 90 -3.60 0.47 3.46
C ARG A 90 -2.33 0.83 2.71
N VAL A 91 -1.52 -0.17 2.39
CA VAL A 91 -0.43 -0.02 1.42
C VAL A 91 -0.83 -0.70 0.13
N LYS A 92 -0.69 0.02 -0.99
CA LYS A 92 -1.10 -0.49 -2.30
C LYS A 92 -0.08 -0.21 -3.39
N ALA A 93 0.17 -1.20 -4.25
CA ALA A 93 0.87 -0.99 -5.51
C ALA A 93 -0.13 -0.60 -6.61
N ARG A 94 -0.06 0.67 -7.07
CA ARG A 94 -0.95 1.17 -8.13
C ARG A 94 -0.55 0.65 -9.51
N LYS A 95 -1.50 0.70 -10.46
CA LYS A 95 -1.23 0.45 -11.89
C LYS A 95 -0.20 1.43 -12.42
N ILE A 96 0.56 1.00 -13.42
CA ILE A 96 1.64 1.76 -14.04
C ILE A 96 1.33 1.97 -15.53
N PRO A 97 0.36 2.86 -15.85
CA PRO A 97 0.08 3.17 -17.24
C PRO A 97 1.34 3.76 -17.90
N GLY A 98 1.66 3.32 -19.12
CA GLY A 98 2.77 3.86 -19.92
C GLY A 98 4.07 3.04 -19.95
N VAL A 99 4.29 2.09 -19.03
CA VAL A 99 5.48 1.23 -19.12
C VAL A 99 5.19 0.05 -20.04
N ARG A 100 5.57 0.15 -21.32
CA ARG A 100 5.54 -0.94 -22.32
C ARG A 100 4.21 -1.72 -22.35
N ASN A 101 3.07 -1.03 -22.30
CA ASN A 101 1.72 -1.61 -22.23
C ASN A 101 1.49 -2.58 -21.04
N PHE A 102 2.28 -2.46 -19.98
CA PHE A 102 2.28 -3.34 -18.82
C PHE A 102 1.66 -2.69 -17.58
N ALA A 103 0.45 -2.14 -17.73
CA ALA A 103 -0.22 -1.38 -16.68
C ALA A 103 -0.47 -2.17 -15.38
N ASN A 104 -0.67 -3.48 -15.47
CA ASN A 104 -0.90 -4.37 -14.32
C ASN A 104 0.39 -5.03 -13.81
N ALA A 105 1.55 -4.39 -14.01
CA ALA A 105 2.87 -4.93 -13.69
C ALA A 105 2.96 -5.54 -12.29
N ALA A 106 2.58 -4.80 -11.24
CA ALA A 106 2.68 -5.27 -9.86
C ALA A 106 1.98 -6.63 -9.64
N LYS A 107 0.72 -6.73 -10.09
CA LYS A 107 -0.07 -7.97 -9.98
C LYS A 107 0.52 -9.11 -10.80
N ARG A 108 1.08 -8.81 -11.98
CA ARG A 108 1.70 -9.83 -12.86
C ARG A 108 3.02 -10.34 -12.28
N THR A 109 3.80 -9.48 -11.64
CA THR A 109 5.07 -9.84 -10.99
C THR A 109 4.92 -10.65 -9.71
N GLN A 110 3.77 -10.57 -9.03
CA GLN A 110 3.43 -11.34 -7.83
C GLN A 110 2.92 -12.76 -8.16
N ARG A 111 2.40 -12.99 -9.38
CA ARG A 111 1.74 -14.25 -9.77
C ARG A 111 2.75 -15.38 -10.04
N ALA A 112 2.53 -16.54 -9.42
CA ALA A 112 3.30 -17.76 -9.66
C ALA A 112 3.25 -18.23 -11.13
N ALA A 113 2.07 -18.14 -11.76
CA ALA A 113 1.88 -18.45 -13.18
C ALA A 113 2.64 -17.52 -14.14
N GLY A 114 3.25 -16.43 -13.64
CA GLY A 114 3.99 -15.46 -14.46
C GLY A 114 3.10 -14.67 -15.41
N TRP A 115 3.71 -14.13 -16.46
CA TRP A 115 3.02 -13.44 -17.54
C TRP A 115 3.70 -13.69 -18.88
N ARG A 116 2.92 -13.69 -19.95
CA ARG A 116 3.44 -13.80 -21.31
C ARG A 116 3.99 -12.46 -21.78
N THR A 117 5.18 -12.48 -22.36
CA THR A 117 5.83 -11.32 -22.98
C THR A 117 6.52 -11.76 -24.26
N GLN A 118 6.63 -10.86 -25.23
CA GLN A 118 7.41 -11.10 -26.45
C GLN A 118 8.82 -10.57 -26.25
N SER A 119 9.81 -11.32 -26.75
CA SER A 119 11.16 -10.78 -26.89
C SER A 119 11.11 -9.54 -27.80
N TRP A 120 11.49 -8.38 -27.26
CA TRP A 120 11.53 -7.10 -27.97
C TRP A 120 10.21 -6.64 -28.64
N GLY A 121 9.06 -7.16 -28.18
CA GLY A 121 7.74 -6.76 -28.69
C GLY A 121 7.38 -7.26 -30.10
N ARG A 122 8.23 -8.11 -30.71
CA ARG A 122 7.98 -8.73 -32.03
C ARG A 122 8.46 -10.18 -32.13
N GLY A 123 9.17 -10.68 -31.13
CA GLY A 123 9.73 -12.03 -31.13
C GLY A 123 8.80 -13.09 -30.53
N ALA A 124 9.36 -14.29 -30.33
CA ALA A 124 8.66 -15.41 -29.72
C ALA A 124 8.04 -15.03 -28.37
N TRP A 125 6.82 -15.52 -28.15
CA TRP A 125 6.16 -15.43 -26.86
C TRP A 125 6.87 -16.32 -25.86
N ARG A 126 7.27 -15.74 -24.72
CA ARG A 126 7.81 -16.48 -23.59
C ARG A 126 7.02 -16.17 -22.33
N VAL A 127 7.06 -17.08 -21.36
CA VAL A 127 6.54 -16.83 -20.01
C VAL A 127 7.67 -16.24 -19.19
N GLN A 128 7.43 -15.08 -18.59
CA GLN A 128 8.32 -14.48 -17.61
C GLN A 128 7.70 -14.63 -16.22
N HIS A 129 8.50 -15.14 -15.28
CA HIS A 129 8.11 -15.25 -13.88
C HIS A 129 8.69 -14.07 -13.10
N GLY A 130 7.90 -13.58 -12.14
CA GLY A 130 8.36 -12.60 -11.17
C GLY A 130 8.70 -13.30 -9.85
N LYS A 131 9.00 -12.51 -8.81
CA LYS A 131 9.18 -13.04 -7.46
C LYS A 131 7.81 -13.29 -6.85
N VAL A 132 7.40 -14.54 -6.68
CA VAL A 132 6.15 -14.84 -5.97
C VAL A 132 6.24 -14.28 -4.55
N ASN A 133 5.16 -13.65 -4.09
CA ASN A 133 5.04 -13.11 -2.74
C ASN A 133 6.01 -11.97 -2.35
N TRP A 134 6.44 -11.14 -3.29
CA TRP A 134 7.27 -9.97 -2.97
C TRP A 134 6.51 -8.89 -2.18
N PHE A 135 5.16 -8.89 -2.23
CA PHE A 135 4.27 -7.98 -1.50
C PHE A 135 3.61 -8.66 -0.28
N ASP A 136 2.55 -9.46 -0.47
CA ASP A 136 1.71 -9.98 0.63
C ASP A 136 2.48 -10.76 1.71
N ARG A 137 3.12 -11.88 1.36
CA ARG A 137 3.88 -12.71 2.33
C ARG A 137 5.11 -11.99 2.88
N ALA A 138 5.66 -11.03 2.14
CA ALA A 138 6.78 -10.24 2.63
C ALA A 138 6.34 -9.31 3.76
N MET A 139 5.11 -8.81 3.72
CA MET A 139 4.54 -7.91 4.72
C MET A 139 3.86 -8.65 5.88
N GLU A 140 3.46 -9.91 5.68
CA GLU A 140 2.74 -10.73 6.66
C GLU A 140 3.43 -10.81 8.04
N PRO A 141 4.75 -11.05 8.17
CA PRO A 141 5.40 -11.11 9.49
C PRO A 141 5.29 -9.81 10.29
N ASN A 142 5.25 -8.66 9.60
CA ASN A 142 5.19 -7.34 10.21
C ASN A 142 3.78 -6.75 10.24
N ALA A 143 2.77 -7.49 9.77
CA ALA A 143 1.40 -7.00 9.65
C ALA A 143 0.80 -6.62 11.01
N ALA A 144 1.18 -7.31 12.08
CA ALA A 144 0.78 -6.94 13.45
C ALA A 144 1.39 -5.60 13.88
N ALA A 145 2.70 -5.39 13.62
CA ALA A 145 3.38 -4.14 13.95
C ALA A 145 2.81 -2.95 13.16
N TYR A 146 2.47 -3.13 11.88
CA TYR A 146 1.83 -2.08 11.08
C TYR A 146 0.41 -1.75 11.55
N ARG A 147 -0.34 -2.76 12.00
CA ARG A 147 -1.64 -2.53 12.65
C ARG A 147 -1.46 -1.73 13.92
N GLN A 148 -0.55 -2.13 14.80
CA GLN A 148 -0.28 -1.42 16.05
C GLN A 148 0.12 0.04 15.79
N ALA A 149 1.06 0.30 14.87
CA ALA A 149 1.51 1.65 14.56
C ALA A 149 0.37 2.57 14.06
N VAL A 150 -0.61 2.01 13.33
CA VAL A 150 -1.80 2.78 12.91
C VAL A 150 -2.75 2.99 14.10
N ALA A 151 -2.93 2.00 14.98
CA ALA A 151 -3.71 2.14 16.20
C ALA A 151 -3.12 3.22 17.13
N ASP A 152 -1.80 3.23 17.32
CA ASP A 152 -1.10 4.22 18.13
C ASP A 152 -1.27 5.64 17.55
N ALA A 153 -1.24 5.78 16.22
CA ALA A 153 -1.51 7.06 15.56
C ALA A 153 -2.96 7.54 15.75
N MET A 154 -3.91 6.62 15.84
CA MET A 154 -5.31 6.94 16.13
C MET A 154 -5.49 7.32 17.61
N GLU A 155 -4.90 6.56 18.53
CA GLU A 155 -4.95 6.79 19.96
C GLU A 155 -4.31 8.15 20.32
N ALA A 156 -3.14 8.46 19.77
CA ALA A 156 -2.48 9.75 19.96
C ALA A 156 -3.36 10.94 19.49
N MET A 157 -4.14 10.74 18.42
CA MET A 157 -5.11 11.75 17.97
C MET A 157 -6.31 11.84 18.91
N ALA A 158 -6.84 10.72 19.36
CA ALA A 158 -7.96 10.68 20.30
C ALA A 158 -7.60 11.37 21.63
N GLN A 159 -6.42 11.08 22.18
CA GLN A 159 -5.90 11.74 23.39
C GLN A 159 -5.74 13.24 23.21
N ARG A 160 -5.26 13.68 22.04
CA ARG A 160 -5.13 15.11 21.74
C ARG A 160 -6.47 15.82 21.68
N ILE A 161 -7.50 15.19 21.13
CA ILE A 161 -8.87 15.73 21.16
C ILE A 161 -9.35 15.81 22.60
N ALA A 162 -9.26 14.72 23.36
CA ALA A 162 -9.70 14.65 24.75
C ALA A 162 -8.99 15.68 25.67
N SER A 163 -7.71 15.98 25.40
CA SER A 163 -6.95 17.01 26.12
C SER A 163 -7.37 18.44 25.80
N ARG A 164 -8.08 18.67 24.68
CA ARG A 164 -8.58 20.00 24.26
C ARG A 164 -10.00 20.27 24.76
N THR A 165 -10.76 19.21 25.04
CA THR A 165 -12.15 19.30 25.52
C THR A 165 -12.27 19.34 27.06
N ARG A 166 -11.15 19.25 27.80
CA ARG A 166 -11.07 19.53 29.24
C ARG A 166 -10.55 20.94 29.49
#